data_AF-A0AA48H9H0-F1
#
_entry.id   AF-A0AA48H9H0-F1
#
_cell.length_a   1.000
_cell.length_b   1.000
_cell.length_c   1.000
_cell.angle_alpha   90.00
_cell.angle_beta   90.00
_cell.angle_gamma   90.00
#
_symmetry.space_group_name_H-M   'P 1'
#
loop_
_entity.id
_entity.type
_entity.pdbx_description
1 polymer ?
#
loop_
_entity_poly.entity_id
_entity_poly.type
_entity_poly.pdbx_seq_one_letter_code
_entity_poly.pdbx_strand_id
1 'polypeptide(L)' 'MAEDKQRKTSVPEFVNQVRTETGKVVWPTRQETVRTAIFVFIFMVILALFFLGVDSLFNFVVNFLLSLA' A
#
# COMPACT_ATOMS: atom_id res chain seq x y z
N MET A 1 22.24 45.61 -10.66
CA MET A 1 21.42 44.57 -11.32
C MET A 1 22.37 43.58 -11.94
N ALA A 2 22.49 42.38 -11.37
CA ALA A 2 23.12 41.18 -11.95
C ALA A 2 23.05 40.11 -10.85
N GLU A 3 21.87 39.57 -10.64
CA GLU A 3 21.42 38.30 -11.24
C GLU A 3 21.67 37.18 -10.22
N ASP A 4 20.57 36.85 -9.55
CA ASP A 4 20.38 35.65 -8.76
C ASP A 4 20.72 34.42 -9.62
N LYS A 5 21.98 33.99 -9.56
CA LYS A 5 22.41 32.72 -10.13
C LYS A 5 21.94 31.61 -9.18
N GLN A 6 20.65 31.30 -9.31
CA GLN A 6 19.98 30.12 -8.77
C GLN A 6 20.96 28.95 -8.69
N ARG A 7 21.40 28.64 -7.46
CA ARG A 7 22.16 27.43 -7.14
C ARG A 7 21.24 26.23 -7.31
N LYS A 8 21.03 25.81 -8.56
CA LYS A 8 20.51 24.47 -8.83
C LYS A 8 21.61 23.51 -8.37
N THR A 9 21.31 22.71 -7.36
CA THR A 9 22.23 21.66 -6.87
C THR A 9 22.78 20.93 -8.08
N SER A 10 24.10 20.92 -8.20
CA SER A 10 24.74 20.23 -9.32
C SER A 10 24.37 18.74 -9.23
N VAL A 11 24.12 18.06 -10.36
CA VAL A 11 23.79 16.62 -10.39
C VAL A 11 24.75 15.77 -9.52
N PRO A 12 26.07 16.04 -9.47
CA PRO A 12 26.99 15.34 -8.57
C PRO A 12 26.72 15.56 -7.07
N GLU A 13 26.35 16.78 -6.68
CA GLU A 13 26.02 17.13 -5.30
C GLU A 13 24.71 16.48 -4.85
N PHE A 14 23.74 16.39 -5.76
CA PHE A 14 22.47 15.69 -5.52
C PHE A 14 22.68 14.19 -5.26
N VAL A 15 23.55 13.51 -6.00
CA VAL A 15 23.88 12.09 -5.77
C VAL A 15 24.48 11.88 -4.37
N ASN A 16 25.35 12.79 -3.93
CA ASN A 16 25.93 12.75 -2.58
C ASN A 16 24.87 12.98 -1.48
N GLN A 17 23.92 13.86 -1.72
CA GLN A 17 22.77 14.08 -0.82
C GLN A 17 21.89 12.82 -0.75
N VAL A 18 21.53 12.21 -1.88
CA VAL A 18 20.72 10.98 -1.92
C VAL A 18 21.39 9.82 -1.17
N ARG A 19 22.71 9.66 -1.32
CA ARG A 19 23.45 8.62 -0.57
C ARG A 19 23.40 8.85 0.94
N THR A 20 23.52 10.11 1.36
CA THR A 20 23.42 10.52 2.77
C THR A 20 22.02 10.25 3.33
N GLU A 21 20.96 10.57 2.58
CA GLU A 21 19.57 10.33 3.00
C GLU A 21 19.19 8.85 2.98
N THR A 22 19.70 8.08 2.01
CA THR A 22 19.47 6.63 1.93
C THR A 22 20.03 5.91 3.16
N GLY A 23 21.12 6.41 3.74
CA GLY A 23 21.69 5.87 4.99
C GLY A 23 20.79 6.04 6.22
N LYS A 24 19.77 6.92 6.16
CA LYS A 24 18.77 7.09 7.23
C LYS A 24 17.61 6.10 7.09
N VAL A 25 17.53 5.33 6.01
CA VAL A 25 16.47 4.34 5.78
C VAL A 25 16.73 3.13 6.68
N VAL A 26 15.93 3.00 7.73
CA VAL A 26 15.93 1.82 8.60
C VAL A 26 15.03 0.77 7.96
N TRP A 27 15.65 -0.29 7.44
CA TRP A 27 14.90 -1.43 6.91
C TRP A 27 14.36 -2.27 8.06
N PRO A 28 13.10 -2.72 7.97
CA PRO A 28 12.48 -3.50 9.01
C PRO A 28 13.19 -4.85 9.17
N THR A 29 13.20 -5.35 10.40
CA THR A 29 13.71 -6.69 10.66
C THR A 29 12.75 -7.73 10.08
N ARG A 30 13.26 -8.94 9.76
CA ARG A 30 12.41 -10.04 9.26
C ARG A 30 11.22 -10.32 10.19
N GLN A 31 11.41 -10.15 11.50
CA GLN A 31 10.35 -10.35 12.49
C GLN A 31 9.26 -9.29 12.39
N GLU A 32 9.63 -8.03 12.20
CA GLU A 32 8.67 -6.93 11.99
C GLU A 32 7.88 -7.12 10.69
N THR A 33 8.56 -7.48 9.60
CA THR A 33 7.91 -7.76 8.31
C THR A 33 6.88 -8.88 8.44
N VAL A 34 7.26 -10.00 9.07
CA VAL A 34 6.35 -11.15 9.26
C VAL A 34 5.18 -10.77 10.16
N ARG A 35 5.44 -10.04 11.25
CA ARG A 35 4.38 -9.63 12.18
C ARG A 35 3.36 -8.72 11.49
N THR A 36 3.80 -7.73 10.71
CA THR A 36 2.91 -6.88 9.91
C THR A 36 2.16 -7.68 8.85
N ALA A 37 2.82 -8.66 8.20
CA ALA A 37 2.16 -9.53 7.23
C ALA A 37 1.04 -10.38 7.85
N ILE A 38 1.24 -10.89 9.08
CA ILE A 38 0.20 -11.63 9.82
C ILE A 38 -1.02 -10.73 10.08
N PHE A 39 -0.81 -9.49 10.53
CA PHE A 39 -1.92 -8.55 10.73
C PHE A 39 -2.70 -8.32 9.43
N VAL A 40 -2.01 -8.01 8.32
CA VAL A 40 -2.65 -7.82 7.01
C VAL A 40 -3.41 -9.07 6.58
N PHE A 41 -2.83 -10.25 6.78
CA PHE A 41 -3.46 -11.53 6.45
C PHE A 41 -4.77 -11.75 7.22
N ILE A 42 -4.80 -11.43 8.52
CA ILE A 42 -6.01 -11.54 9.33
C ILE A 42 -7.11 -10.61 8.80
N PHE A 43 -6.80 -9.35 8.52
CA PHE A 43 -7.79 -8.41 7.95
C PHE A 43 -8.28 -8.88 6.58
N MET A 44 -7.39 -9.40 5.73
CA MET A 44 -7.74 -9.96 4.43
C MET A 44 -8.71 -11.13 4.57
N VAL A 45 -8.47 -12.06 5.51
CA VAL A 45 -9.35 -13.21 5.75
C VAL A 45 -10.72 -12.76 6.25
N ILE A 46 -10.79 -11.78 7.15
CA ILE A 46 -12.07 -11.24 7.65
C ILE A 46 -12.88 -10.65 6.49
N LEU A 47 -12.27 -9.82 5.65
CA LEU A 47 -12.94 -9.22 4.50
C LEU A 47 -13.37 -10.29 3.48
N ALA A 48 -12.53 -11.29 3.21
CA ALA A 48 -12.86 -12.38 2.29
C ALA A 48 -14.09 -13.17 2.76
N LEU A 49 -14.18 -13.49 4.06
CA LEU A 49 -15.34 -14.17 4.63
C LEU A 49 -16.60 -13.29 4.57
N PHE A 50 -16.46 -11.99 4.86
CA PHE A 50 -17.56 -11.05 4.74
C PHE A 50 -18.11 -10.98 3.30
N PHE A 51 -17.22 -10.79 2.31
CA PHE A 51 -17.63 -10.74 0.90
C PHE A 51 -18.27 -12.05 0.45
N LEU A 52 -17.71 -13.20 0.82
CA LEU A 52 -18.30 -14.50 0.51
C LEU A 52 -19.75 -14.62 1.04
N GLY A 53 -20.00 -14.18 2.27
CA GLY A 53 -21.35 -14.17 2.84
C GLY A 53 -22.31 -13.23 2.09
N VAL A 54 -21.85 -12.03 1.77
CA VAL A 54 -22.61 -11.04 1.01
C VAL A 54 -22.92 -11.57 -0.40
N ASP A 55 -21.92 -12.07 -1.12
CA ASP A 55 -22.09 -12.60 -2.47
C ASP A 55 -23.08 -13.77 -2.50
N SER A 56 -23.02 -14.67 -1.51
CA SER A 56 -23.99 -15.76 -1.39
C SER A 56 -25.42 -15.24 -1.17
N LEU A 57 -25.59 -14.21 -0.35
CA LEU A 57 -26.89 -13.59 -0.11
C LEU A 57 -27.42 -12.89 -1.37
N PHE A 58 -26.57 -12.11 -2.04
CA PHE A 58 -26.93 -11.45 -3.29
C PHE A 58 -27.31 -12.46 -4.37
N ASN A 59 -26.56 -13.56 -4.51
CA ASN A 59 -26.90 -14.64 -5.43
C ASN A 59 -28.27 -15.25 -5.11
N PHE A 60 -28.60 -15.48 -3.83
CA PHE A 60 -29.93 -15.97 -3.45
C PHE A 60 -31.04 -14.99 -3.85
N VAL A 61 -30.87 -13.70 -3.55
CA VAL A 61 -31.85 -12.66 -3.89
C VAL A 61 -32.04 -12.53 -5.40
N VAL A 62 -30.95 -12.51 -6.18
CA VAL A 62 -31.02 -12.41 -7.64
C VAL A 62 -31.73 -13.63 -8.23
N ASN A 63 -31.39 -14.84 -7.78
CA ASN A 63 -32.08 -16.05 -8.24
C ASN A 63 -33.58 -16.04 -7.87
N PHE A 64 -33.93 -15.55 -6.69
CA PHE A 64 -35.33 -15.41 -6.28
C PHE A 64 -36.09 -14.43 -7.18
N LEU A 65 -35.50 -13.28 -7.50
CA LEU A 65 -36.10 -12.30 -8.40
C LEU A 65 -36.24 -12.82 -9.84
N LEU A 66 -35.22 -13.52 -10.34
CA LEU A 66 -35.28 -14.16 -11.67
C LEU A 66 -36.31 -15.29 -11.73
N SER A 67 -36.57 -15.97 -10.62
CA SER A 67 -37.62 -17.00 -10.55
C SER A 67 -39.04 -16.41 -10.51
N LEU A 68 -39.18 -15.13 -10.15
CA LEU A 68 -40.47 -14.45 -10.03
C LEU A 68 -40.86 -13.71 -11.32
N ALA A 69 -39.88 -13.33 -12.14
CA ALA A 69 -40.05 -12.73 -13.46
C ALA A 69 -40.31 -13.79 -14.54
#